data_AF-A0A6H9GGA1-F1
#
_entry.id   AF-A0A6H9GGA1-F1
#
_cell.length_a   1.000
_cell.length_b   1.000
_cell.length_c   1.000
_cell.angle_alpha   90.00
_cell.angle_beta   90.00
_cell.angle_gamma   90.00
#
_symmetry.space_group_name_H-M   'P 1'
#
loop_
_entity.id
_entity.type
_entity.pdbx_description
1 polymer ?
#
loop_
_entity_poly.entity_id
_entity_poly.type
_entity_poly.pdbx_seq_one_letter_code
_entity_poly.pdbx_strand_id
1 'polypeptide(L)'
;MLQGWIQIALTILIIVAITPFFGRYMARVFMEQRTLLDPLCDRAESLLYSFVGVKGKENMTGWQYLRAVLYSNAVIAILVFSLIAGQGVLPLNPTGIPAPTWDTTLHTTISFITNSDQQHYSGETTLSYASQIWGLGYQMFTSAGTGLAVGIAFIRGLTGRPLGNFYVDLIRAITRILLPISIVGAIALIIAGVPETLAAPAILPTLENPNLSQAIARGPVAHFEIIKELGENGGGFFASNSAHPLENPNGFVNLVQLVAILSIPTSLIYTYGVFADNLKQARLIYLIPLGIFIGFTIITAIGEYNGNQAVNSLLGVDRAVNFEGKEVRFGWAQSALYAVTTTATMCGAVIAMHDSLMPNGGFATLSNLFLQIVFGGQGTGTAYLFAYLILAVFVTGLMVGRTPELFGRKIEKREVVLASFLILLVHPIAILIPGAIALAFPDFRGISNPGFHGLSQVIYEYASAAANNGSGFEGLGDSQPAPLAIASGAKPTMTALWWNLSASFSLLAGRYIPIAALLLLADGMSRKQPVPATTGTLRTDTGLFTGVTAGVILILGALTFLPILALGPIAEAFQITRMIG
;
A
#
# COMPACT_ATOMS: atom_id res chain seq x y z
N MET A 1 8.82 -16.50 23.11
CA MET A 1 9.26 -15.08 23.00
C MET A 1 10.47 -14.94 22.10
N LEU A 2 11.63 -15.52 22.44
CA LEU A 2 12.89 -15.37 21.66
C LEU A 2 12.75 -15.75 20.18
N GLN A 3 12.09 -16.87 19.87
CA GLN A 3 11.87 -17.30 18.48
C GLN A 3 11.17 -16.23 17.62
N GLY A 4 10.12 -15.59 18.14
CA GLY A 4 9.38 -14.55 17.41
C GLY A 4 10.26 -13.34 17.10
N TRP A 5 11.06 -12.88 18.06
CA TRP A 5 12.02 -11.80 17.85
C TRP A 5 13.11 -12.16 16.85
N ILE A 6 13.60 -13.41 16.88
CA ILE A 6 14.57 -13.91 15.88
C ILE A 6 13.96 -13.89 14.48
N GLN A 7 12.72 -14.33 14.31
CA GLN A 7 12.04 -14.29 13.01
C GLN A 7 11.90 -12.85 12.50
N ILE A 8 11.47 -11.92 13.36
CA ILE A 8 11.37 -10.49 13.02
C ILE A 8 12.73 -9.95 12.57
N ALA A 9 13.77 -10.16 13.38
CA ALA A 9 15.11 -9.68 13.08
C ALA A 9 15.65 -10.28 11.77
N LEU A 10 15.44 -11.59 11.55
CA LEU A 10 15.90 -12.27 10.35
C LEU A 10 15.22 -11.73 9.09
N THR A 11 13.90 -11.54 9.11
CA THR A 11 13.18 -10.95 7.97
C THR A 11 13.71 -9.55 7.66
N ILE A 12 13.86 -8.68 8.68
CA ILE A 12 14.40 -7.33 8.49
C ILE A 12 15.81 -7.36 7.91
N LEU A 13 16.68 -8.25 8.39
CA LEU A 13 18.04 -8.41 7.87
C LEU A 13 18.06 -8.87 6.41
N ILE A 14 17.17 -9.79 6.02
CA ILE A 14 17.02 -10.22 4.63
C ILE A 14 16.66 -9.02 3.74
N ILE A 15 15.69 -8.20 4.15
CA ILE A 15 15.28 -7.01 3.40
C ILE A 15 16.43 -6.02 3.24
N VAL A 16 17.10 -5.66 4.34
CA VAL A 16 18.24 -4.73 4.32
C VAL A 16 19.36 -5.26 3.41
N ALA A 17 19.57 -6.58 3.38
CA ALA A 17 20.55 -7.21 2.50
C ALA A 17 20.14 -7.14 1.01
N ILE A 18 18.86 -7.30 0.68
CA ILE A 18 18.34 -7.25 -0.71
C ILE A 18 18.37 -5.82 -1.28
N THR A 19 18.04 -4.82 -0.45
CA THR A 19 17.91 -3.41 -0.83
C THR A 19 19.01 -2.88 -1.78
N PRO A 20 20.31 -3.01 -1.49
CA PRO A 20 21.36 -2.47 -2.35
C PRO A 20 21.49 -3.20 -3.70
N PHE A 21 21.21 -4.50 -3.76
CA PHE A 21 21.33 -5.27 -5.01
C PHE A 21 20.17 -4.96 -5.93
N PHE A 22 18.96 -4.99 -5.40
CA PHE A 22 17.76 -4.75 -6.19
C PHE A 22 17.62 -3.28 -6.57
N GLY A 23 18.01 -2.35 -5.69
CA GLY A 23 18.07 -0.92 -6.03
C GLY A 23 19.05 -0.59 -7.16
N ARG A 24 20.21 -1.28 -7.23
CA ARG A 24 21.12 -1.14 -8.38
C ARG A 24 20.51 -1.69 -9.66
N TYR A 25 19.83 -2.83 -9.59
CA TYR A 25 19.16 -3.41 -10.74
C TYR A 25 18.07 -2.47 -11.29
N MET A 26 17.18 -1.96 -10.43
CA MET A 26 16.16 -0.99 -10.84
C MET A 26 16.78 0.29 -11.43
N ALA A 27 17.86 0.80 -10.82
CA ALA A 27 18.58 1.94 -11.38
C ALA A 27 19.09 1.65 -12.80
N ARG A 28 19.66 0.46 -13.06
CA ARG A 28 20.11 0.05 -14.39
C ARG A 28 18.96 0.01 -15.40
N VAL A 29 17.84 -0.60 -15.02
CA VAL A 29 16.63 -0.69 -15.86
C VAL A 29 16.16 0.70 -16.31
N PHE A 30 16.01 1.63 -15.37
CA PHE A 30 15.46 2.96 -15.65
C PHE A 30 16.49 3.97 -16.17
N MET A 31 17.80 3.68 -16.07
CA MET A 31 18.87 4.41 -16.76
C MET A 31 19.23 3.82 -18.13
N GLU A 32 18.54 2.77 -18.56
CA GLU A 32 18.78 2.09 -19.85
C GLU A 32 20.19 1.47 -19.96
N GLN A 33 20.74 1.02 -18.84
CA GLN A 33 21.97 0.26 -18.81
C GLN A 33 21.69 -1.21 -19.11
N ARG A 34 22.70 -1.94 -19.61
CA ARG A 34 22.54 -3.35 -19.96
C ARG A 34 22.12 -4.18 -18.74
N THR A 35 21.10 -5.02 -18.93
CA THR A 35 20.60 -5.97 -17.94
C THR A 35 20.59 -7.40 -18.47
N LEU A 36 20.47 -8.38 -17.58
CA LEU A 36 20.43 -9.80 -17.97
C LEU A 36 19.17 -10.15 -18.79
N LEU A 37 18.09 -9.40 -18.62
CA LEU A 37 16.81 -9.65 -19.28
C LEU A 37 16.69 -8.99 -20.67
N ASP A 38 17.65 -8.16 -21.07
CA ASP A 38 17.61 -7.42 -22.35
C ASP A 38 17.30 -8.32 -23.56
N PRO A 39 17.94 -9.49 -23.77
CA PRO A 39 17.72 -10.28 -24.99
C PRO A 39 16.28 -10.77 -25.17
N LEU A 40 15.55 -10.94 -24.06
CA LEU A 40 14.16 -11.37 -24.05
C LEU A 40 13.21 -10.17 -24.04
N CYS A 41 13.43 -9.22 -23.12
CA CYS A 41 12.55 -8.08 -22.91
C CYS A 41 12.61 -7.08 -24.06
N ASP A 42 13.77 -6.83 -24.69
CA ASP A 42 13.90 -5.84 -25.76
C ASP A 42 12.98 -6.14 -26.95
N ARG A 43 12.81 -7.43 -27.29
CA ARG A 43 11.93 -7.85 -28.39
C ARG A 43 10.46 -7.63 -28.05
N ALA A 44 10.04 -8.03 -26.85
CA ALA A 44 8.67 -7.83 -26.38
C ALA A 44 8.35 -6.32 -26.26
N GLU A 45 9.26 -5.55 -25.68
CA GLU A 45 9.13 -4.09 -25.53
C GLU A 45 9.04 -3.39 -26.88
N SER A 46 9.88 -3.76 -27.86
CA SER A 46 9.82 -3.16 -29.19
C SER A 46 8.48 -3.39 -29.88
N LEU A 47 7.86 -4.56 -29.70
CA LEU A 47 6.52 -4.84 -30.23
C LEU A 47 5.46 -3.98 -29.53
N LEU A 48 5.51 -3.90 -28.20
CA LEU A 48 4.59 -3.08 -27.41
C LEU A 48 4.71 -1.59 -27.77
N TYR A 49 5.94 -1.06 -27.90
CA TYR A 49 6.17 0.32 -28.33
C TYR A 49 5.59 0.59 -29.72
N SER A 50 5.68 -0.37 -30.64
CA SER A 50 5.07 -0.26 -31.97
C SER A 50 3.54 -0.21 -31.90
N PHE A 51 2.91 -1.01 -31.03
CA PHE A 51 1.44 -1.01 -30.87
C PHE A 51 0.92 0.27 -30.22
N VAL A 52 1.61 0.79 -29.20
CA VAL A 52 1.24 2.04 -28.53
C VAL A 52 1.57 3.27 -29.41
N GLY A 53 2.37 3.09 -30.47
CA GLY A 53 2.78 4.17 -31.35
C GLY A 53 3.87 5.06 -30.75
N VAL A 54 4.61 4.56 -29.75
CA VAL A 54 5.76 5.25 -29.17
C VAL A 54 6.95 5.11 -30.13
N LYS A 55 7.02 6.00 -31.13
CA LYS A 55 8.03 5.97 -32.20
C LYS A 55 9.42 6.47 -31.77
N GLY A 56 9.57 6.91 -30.51
CA GLY A 56 10.85 7.34 -29.95
C GLY A 56 10.80 7.51 -28.43
N LYS A 57 11.97 7.47 -27.78
CA LYS A 57 12.15 7.75 -26.34
C LYS A 57 12.11 9.26 -26.07
N GLU A 58 11.08 9.93 -26.56
CA GLU A 58 10.92 11.37 -26.38
C GLU A 58 10.56 11.67 -24.93
N ASN A 59 11.22 12.68 -24.38
CA ASN A 59 10.96 13.15 -23.03
C ASN A 59 9.65 13.93 -22.99
N MET A 60 8.79 13.58 -22.03
CA MET A 60 7.57 14.31 -21.72
C MET A 60 7.84 15.40 -20.68
N THR A 61 7.17 16.54 -20.83
CA THR A 61 7.01 17.51 -19.75
C THR A 61 6.14 16.94 -18.63
N GLY A 62 6.20 17.51 -17.42
CA GLY A 62 5.38 17.04 -16.29
C GLY A 62 3.88 17.00 -16.60
N TRP A 63 3.39 17.96 -17.40
CA TRP A 63 1.98 18.00 -17.81
C TRP A 63 1.62 16.95 -18.87
N GLN A 64 2.52 16.69 -19.83
CA GLN A 64 2.32 15.60 -20.81
C GLN A 64 2.34 14.24 -20.12
N TYR A 65 3.27 14.04 -19.17
CA TYR A 65 3.39 12.82 -18.39
C TYR A 65 2.12 12.58 -17.55
N LEU A 66 1.65 13.62 -16.84
CA LEU A 66 0.41 13.54 -16.06
C LEU A 66 -0.81 13.20 -16.93
N ARG A 67 -0.96 13.85 -18.09
CA ARG A 67 -2.04 13.51 -19.02
C ARG A 67 -1.97 12.05 -19.47
N ALA A 68 -0.79 11.55 -19.78
CA ALA A 68 -0.60 10.15 -20.17
C ALA A 68 -1.03 9.19 -19.05
N VAL A 69 -0.68 9.48 -17.79
CA VAL A 69 -1.13 8.72 -16.61
C VAL A 69 -2.66 8.74 -16.51
N LEU A 70 -3.28 9.93 -16.51
CA LEU A 70 -4.72 10.09 -16.30
C LEU A 70 -5.54 9.43 -17.41
N TYR A 71 -5.17 9.61 -18.68
CA TYR A 71 -5.88 8.99 -19.79
C TYR A 71 -5.74 7.48 -19.79
N SER A 72 -4.54 6.96 -19.55
CA SER A 72 -4.32 5.50 -19.52
C SER A 72 -5.14 4.84 -18.42
N ASN A 73 -5.09 5.41 -17.21
CA ASN A 73 -5.82 4.84 -16.07
C ASN A 73 -7.34 5.02 -16.21
N ALA A 74 -7.82 6.11 -16.81
CA ALA A 74 -9.25 6.28 -17.08
C ALA A 74 -9.77 5.23 -18.07
N VAL A 75 -9.02 4.95 -19.15
CA VAL A 75 -9.38 3.89 -20.11
C VAL A 75 -9.39 2.52 -19.43
N ILE A 76 -8.36 2.21 -18.64
CA ILE A 76 -8.29 0.95 -17.87
C ILE A 76 -9.48 0.83 -16.92
N ALA A 77 -9.82 1.90 -16.18
CA ALA A 77 -10.95 1.90 -15.26
C ALA A 77 -12.27 1.60 -15.97
N ILE A 78 -12.52 2.23 -17.13
CA ILE A 78 -13.75 1.97 -17.91
C ILE A 78 -13.83 0.53 -18.39
N LEU A 79 -12.70 -0.02 -18.87
CA LEU A 79 -12.62 -1.40 -19.35
C LEU A 79 -12.90 -2.40 -18.21
N VAL A 80 -12.28 -2.21 -17.05
CA VAL A 80 -12.44 -3.10 -15.90
C VAL A 80 -13.81 -2.95 -15.25
N PHE A 81 -14.35 -1.74 -15.14
CA PHE A 81 -15.72 -1.52 -14.70
C PHE A 81 -16.70 -2.31 -15.58
N SER A 82 -16.53 -2.21 -16.90
CA SER A 82 -17.37 -2.91 -17.87
C SER A 82 -17.22 -4.43 -17.77
N LEU A 83 -16.01 -4.92 -17.49
CA LEU A 83 -15.73 -6.33 -17.26
C LEU A 83 -16.43 -6.86 -15.99
N ILE A 84 -16.33 -6.16 -14.87
CA ILE A 84 -16.96 -6.56 -13.60
C ILE A 84 -18.48 -6.43 -13.69
N ALA A 85 -19.00 -5.34 -14.26
CA ALA A 85 -20.44 -5.15 -14.49
C ALA A 85 -21.02 -6.21 -15.44
N GLY A 86 -20.22 -6.71 -16.38
CA GLY A 86 -20.57 -7.78 -17.31
C GLY A 86 -20.24 -9.20 -16.84
N GLN A 87 -19.77 -9.41 -15.61
CA GLN A 87 -19.17 -10.70 -15.21
C GLN A 87 -20.11 -11.90 -15.35
N GLY A 88 -21.42 -11.69 -15.24
CA GLY A 88 -22.41 -12.77 -15.32
C GLY A 88 -22.46 -13.48 -16.68
N VAL A 89 -21.99 -12.84 -17.76
CA VAL A 89 -21.94 -13.45 -19.11
C VAL A 89 -20.54 -13.83 -19.56
N LEU A 90 -19.51 -13.51 -18.77
CA LEU A 90 -18.13 -13.84 -19.09
C LEU A 90 -17.83 -15.33 -18.83
N PRO A 91 -16.87 -15.92 -19.57
CA PRO A 91 -16.37 -17.26 -19.25
C PRO A 91 -15.66 -17.27 -17.89
N LEU A 92 -15.23 -18.43 -17.42
CA LEU A 92 -14.54 -18.59 -16.12
C LEU A 92 -15.39 -18.14 -14.92
N ASN A 93 -16.69 -18.44 -14.97
CA ASN A 93 -17.64 -18.23 -13.87
C ASN A 93 -18.29 -19.58 -13.45
N PRO A 94 -17.53 -20.50 -12.83
CA PRO A 94 -18.02 -21.84 -12.52
C PRO A 94 -19.16 -21.86 -11.49
N THR A 95 -19.31 -20.80 -10.70
CA THR A 95 -20.33 -20.62 -9.67
C THR A 95 -21.55 -19.86 -10.16
N GLY A 96 -21.53 -19.30 -11.38
CA GLY A 96 -22.64 -18.53 -11.93
C GLY A 96 -22.94 -17.26 -11.16
N ILE A 97 -21.92 -16.60 -10.58
CA ILE A 97 -22.10 -15.37 -9.79
C ILE A 97 -22.57 -14.23 -10.72
N PRO A 98 -23.70 -13.57 -10.43
CA PRO A 98 -24.15 -12.41 -11.20
C PRO A 98 -23.31 -11.16 -10.88
N ALA A 99 -23.52 -10.08 -11.64
CA ALA A 99 -22.79 -8.84 -11.40
C ALA A 99 -23.07 -8.26 -10.00
N PRO A 100 -22.07 -7.61 -9.36
CA PRO A 100 -22.26 -6.92 -8.10
C PRO A 100 -23.12 -5.67 -8.31
N THR A 101 -23.53 -5.04 -7.22
CA THR A 101 -24.22 -3.75 -7.32
C THR A 101 -23.30 -2.71 -7.99
N TRP A 102 -23.91 -1.70 -8.60
CA TRP A 102 -23.17 -0.69 -9.37
C TRP A 102 -22.17 0.09 -8.50
N ASP A 103 -22.50 0.31 -7.22
CA ASP A 103 -21.68 1.02 -6.24
C ASP A 103 -20.48 0.17 -5.80
N THR A 104 -20.67 -1.12 -5.50
CA THR A 104 -19.55 -2.04 -5.23
C THR A 104 -18.65 -2.19 -6.45
N THR A 105 -19.23 -2.25 -7.66
CA THR A 105 -18.46 -2.33 -8.92
C THR A 105 -17.63 -1.06 -9.15
N LEU A 106 -18.22 0.12 -8.90
CA LEU A 106 -17.53 1.40 -9.00
C LEU A 106 -16.40 1.50 -7.99
N HIS A 107 -16.69 1.21 -6.72
CA HIS A 107 -15.69 1.23 -5.64
C HIS A 107 -14.54 0.29 -5.95
N THR A 108 -14.83 -0.98 -6.28
CA THR A 108 -13.81 -1.98 -6.61
C THR A 108 -12.93 -1.52 -7.78
N THR A 109 -13.53 -0.96 -8.83
CA THR A 109 -12.75 -0.45 -9.98
C THR A 109 -11.83 0.70 -9.58
N ILE A 110 -12.32 1.65 -8.77
CA ILE A 110 -11.54 2.82 -8.31
C ILE A 110 -10.43 2.37 -7.34
N SER A 111 -10.75 1.43 -6.47
CA SER A 111 -9.85 0.89 -5.47
C SER A 111 -8.62 0.24 -6.13
N PHE A 112 -8.84 -0.64 -7.11
CA PHE A 112 -7.75 -1.34 -7.79
C PHE A 112 -6.96 -0.42 -8.76
N ILE A 113 -7.60 0.52 -9.46
CA ILE A 113 -6.86 1.46 -10.33
C ILE A 113 -6.02 2.46 -9.52
N THR A 114 -6.39 2.70 -8.27
CA THR A 114 -5.61 3.54 -7.35
C THR A 114 -4.52 2.78 -6.61
N ASN A 115 -4.32 1.48 -6.89
CA ASN A 115 -3.36 0.61 -6.21
C ASN A 115 -3.65 0.44 -4.72
N SER A 116 -4.91 0.58 -4.32
CA SER A 116 -5.32 0.44 -2.93
C SER A 116 -5.93 -0.92 -2.68
N ASP A 117 -6.69 -1.44 -3.64
CA ASP A 117 -7.42 -2.71 -3.55
C ASP A 117 -8.24 -2.95 -2.26
N GLN A 118 -8.65 -1.89 -1.58
CA GLN A 118 -9.69 -1.88 -0.54
C GLN A 118 -10.94 -2.65 -1.01
N GLN A 119 -11.39 -3.59 -0.20
CA GLN A 119 -12.41 -4.58 -0.57
C GLN A 119 -13.68 -4.40 0.25
N HIS A 120 -14.72 -3.79 -0.33
CA HIS A 120 -16.07 -3.80 0.26
C HIS A 120 -16.89 -4.99 -0.26
N TYR A 121 -16.26 -6.17 -0.29
CA TYR A 121 -16.83 -7.42 -0.77
C TYR A 121 -16.02 -8.63 -0.32
N SER A 122 -16.66 -9.80 -0.33
CA SER A 122 -15.96 -11.10 -0.23
C SER A 122 -15.67 -11.64 -1.63
N GLY A 123 -14.40 -11.88 -1.95
CA GLY A 123 -13.94 -12.26 -3.29
C GLY A 123 -14.56 -13.55 -3.81
N GLU A 124 -14.67 -14.57 -2.97
CA GLU A 124 -15.21 -15.89 -3.31
C GLU A 124 -16.73 -15.92 -3.55
N THR A 125 -17.46 -14.92 -3.06
CA THR A 125 -18.93 -14.84 -3.22
C THR A 125 -19.37 -13.73 -4.17
N THR A 126 -18.49 -12.80 -4.52
CA THR A 126 -18.82 -11.59 -5.29
C THR A 126 -18.23 -11.55 -6.69
N LEU A 127 -17.08 -12.19 -6.92
CA LEU A 127 -16.36 -12.09 -8.19
C LEU A 127 -16.13 -13.45 -8.84
N SER A 128 -16.35 -13.51 -10.15
CA SER A 128 -15.96 -14.62 -11.03
C SER A 128 -14.44 -14.70 -11.21
N TYR A 129 -13.92 -15.86 -11.64
CA TYR A 129 -12.49 -15.98 -11.92
C TYR A 129 -12.07 -15.08 -13.09
N ALA A 130 -12.93 -14.85 -14.09
CA ALA A 130 -12.62 -13.87 -15.15
C ALA A 130 -12.44 -12.46 -14.58
N SER A 131 -13.30 -12.02 -13.66
CA SER A 131 -13.17 -10.70 -13.03
C SER A 131 -11.88 -10.59 -12.21
N GLN A 132 -11.53 -11.64 -11.47
CA GLN A 132 -10.30 -11.67 -10.69
C GLN A 132 -9.05 -11.68 -11.58
N ILE A 133 -8.99 -12.51 -12.64
CA ILE A 133 -7.79 -12.63 -13.50
C ILE A 133 -7.67 -11.43 -14.46
N TRP A 134 -8.71 -11.16 -15.25
CA TRP A 134 -8.64 -10.18 -16.35
C TRP A 134 -8.93 -8.75 -15.91
N GLY A 135 -9.65 -8.57 -14.81
CA GLY A 135 -9.93 -7.27 -14.21
C GLY A 135 -8.90 -6.91 -13.16
N LEU A 136 -9.01 -7.56 -11.99
CA LEU A 136 -8.25 -7.20 -10.80
C LEU A 136 -6.76 -7.49 -10.94
N GLY A 137 -6.38 -8.71 -11.35
CA GLY A 137 -4.97 -9.08 -11.56
C GLY A 137 -4.29 -8.23 -12.62
N TYR A 138 -5.01 -7.84 -13.68
CA TYR A 138 -4.52 -6.86 -14.65
C TYR A 138 -4.28 -5.48 -14.04
N GLN A 139 -5.21 -4.99 -13.19
CA GLN A 139 -5.02 -3.72 -12.50
C GLN A 139 -3.82 -3.77 -11.57
N MET A 140 -3.63 -4.84 -10.79
CA MET A 140 -2.49 -4.98 -9.88
C MET A 140 -1.11 -4.78 -10.56
N PHE A 141 -0.96 -5.16 -11.83
CA PHE A 141 0.26 -4.86 -12.59
C PHE A 141 0.34 -3.41 -13.07
N THR A 142 -0.78 -2.86 -13.55
CA THR A 142 -0.80 -1.52 -14.18
C THR A 142 -0.82 -0.38 -13.18
N SER A 143 -1.51 -0.55 -12.04
CA SER A 143 -1.52 0.36 -10.89
C SER A 143 -0.12 0.48 -10.27
N ALA A 144 0.53 -0.66 -10.03
CA ALA A 144 1.86 -0.76 -9.43
C ALA A 144 2.93 -0.26 -10.40
N GLY A 145 2.79 -0.59 -11.69
CA GLY A 145 3.64 -0.06 -12.77
C GLY A 145 3.52 1.45 -12.91
N THR A 146 2.31 2.02 -12.76
CA THR A 146 2.09 3.47 -12.77
C THR A 146 2.79 4.15 -11.59
N GLY A 147 2.70 3.57 -10.39
CA GLY A 147 3.40 4.05 -9.21
C GLY A 147 4.92 4.10 -9.41
N LEU A 148 5.52 3.01 -9.91
CA LEU A 148 6.94 2.95 -10.26
C LEU A 148 7.33 4.00 -11.30
N ALA A 149 6.54 4.12 -12.37
CA ALA A 149 6.82 5.07 -13.44
C ALA A 149 6.87 6.51 -12.90
N VAL A 150 5.86 6.91 -12.10
CA VAL A 150 5.82 8.23 -11.45
C VAL A 150 6.98 8.42 -10.47
N GLY A 151 7.28 7.42 -9.63
CA GLY A 151 8.40 7.48 -8.68
C GLY A 151 9.75 7.67 -9.38
N ILE A 152 9.98 6.98 -10.49
CA ILE A 152 11.20 7.12 -11.29
C ILE A 152 11.25 8.47 -11.99
N ALA A 153 10.14 8.93 -12.58
CA ALA A 153 10.06 10.26 -13.18
C ALA A 153 10.38 11.35 -12.14
N PHE A 154 9.86 11.19 -10.92
CA PHE A 154 10.16 12.06 -9.80
C PHE A 154 11.66 12.06 -9.43
N ILE A 155 12.28 10.89 -9.28
CA ILE A 155 13.72 10.76 -9.01
C ILE A 155 14.57 11.40 -10.12
N ARG A 156 14.21 11.19 -11.39
CA ARG A 156 14.88 11.84 -12.54
C ARG A 156 14.77 13.36 -12.45
N GLY A 157 13.57 13.89 -12.25
CA GLY A 157 13.37 15.34 -12.19
C GLY A 157 14.08 15.99 -11.00
N LEU A 158 14.03 15.35 -9.83
CA LEU A 158 14.73 15.81 -8.63
C LEU A 158 16.25 15.90 -8.81
N THR A 159 16.82 14.95 -9.56
CA THR A 159 18.26 14.91 -9.87
C THR A 159 18.65 15.80 -11.06
N GLY A 160 17.70 16.46 -11.72
CA GLY A 160 17.94 17.37 -12.84
C GLY A 160 17.95 16.72 -14.21
N ARG A 161 17.45 15.49 -14.31
CA ARG A 161 17.31 14.77 -15.57
C ARG A 161 15.91 15.01 -16.15
N PRO A 162 15.72 14.87 -17.47
CA PRO A 162 14.39 14.81 -18.06
C PRO A 162 13.55 13.69 -17.43
N LEU A 163 12.23 13.88 -17.33
CA LEU A 163 11.32 12.92 -16.68
C LEU A 163 11.26 11.57 -17.40
N GLY A 164 11.54 11.54 -18.71
CA GLY A 164 11.35 10.36 -19.55
C GLY A 164 9.96 10.31 -20.16
N ASN A 165 9.46 9.10 -20.40
CA ASN A 165 8.19 8.85 -21.08
C ASN A 165 7.36 7.84 -20.29
N PHE A 166 6.11 8.21 -19.96
CA PHE A 166 5.24 7.39 -19.13
C PHE A 166 5.04 5.97 -19.67
N TYR A 167 4.74 5.83 -20.96
CA TYR A 167 4.48 4.52 -21.56
C TYR A 167 5.73 3.63 -21.54
N VAL A 168 6.91 4.22 -21.74
CA VAL A 168 8.19 3.49 -21.68
C VAL A 168 8.47 3.01 -20.26
N ASP A 169 8.29 3.89 -19.27
CA ASP A 169 8.53 3.58 -17.87
C ASP A 169 7.54 2.52 -17.36
N LEU A 170 6.25 2.65 -17.71
CA LEU A 170 5.20 1.68 -17.37
C LEU A 170 5.50 0.30 -17.95
N ILE A 171 5.82 0.24 -19.25
CA ILE A 171 6.13 -1.03 -19.91
C ILE A 171 7.34 -1.69 -19.23
N ARG A 172 8.43 -0.94 -18.99
CA ARG A 172 9.64 -1.49 -18.34
C ARG A 172 9.41 -1.92 -16.90
N ALA A 173 8.62 -1.17 -16.15
CA ALA A 173 8.23 -1.56 -14.79
C ALA A 173 7.56 -2.94 -14.80
N ILE A 174 6.65 -3.17 -15.74
CA ILE A 174 5.97 -4.47 -15.87
C ILE A 174 6.91 -5.55 -16.42
N THR A 175 7.55 -5.33 -17.57
CA THR A 175 8.31 -6.37 -18.29
C THR A 175 9.62 -6.77 -17.63
N ARG A 176 10.27 -5.87 -16.89
CA ARG A 176 11.62 -6.09 -16.33
C ARG A 176 11.67 -6.22 -14.82
N ILE A 177 10.59 -5.85 -14.12
CA ILE A 177 10.54 -5.90 -12.65
C ILE A 177 9.37 -6.77 -12.21
N LEU A 178 8.14 -6.33 -12.44
CA LEU A 178 6.95 -6.99 -11.87
C LEU A 178 6.75 -8.39 -12.46
N LEU A 179 6.59 -8.50 -13.77
CA LEU A 179 6.24 -9.77 -14.42
C LEU A 179 7.30 -10.88 -14.22
N PRO A 180 8.61 -10.64 -14.37
CA PRO A 180 9.61 -11.69 -14.14
C PRO A 180 9.62 -12.18 -12.69
N ILE A 181 9.51 -11.27 -11.72
CA ILE A 181 9.50 -11.64 -10.29
C ILE A 181 8.18 -12.36 -9.95
N SER A 182 7.04 -11.90 -10.46
CA SER A 182 5.75 -12.57 -10.28
C SER A 182 5.74 -13.98 -10.87
N ILE A 183 6.35 -14.23 -12.03
CA ILE A 183 6.42 -15.59 -12.59
C ILE A 183 7.20 -16.52 -11.66
N VAL A 184 8.39 -16.10 -11.21
CA VAL A 184 9.24 -16.91 -10.32
C VAL A 184 8.58 -17.10 -8.97
N GLY A 185 7.99 -16.04 -8.40
CA GLY A 185 7.31 -16.09 -7.12
C GLY A 185 6.03 -16.94 -7.16
N ALA A 186 5.21 -16.85 -8.22
CA ALA A 186 4.04 -17.71 -8.40
C ALA A 186 4.42 -19.20 -8.40
N ILE A 187 5.49 -19.57 -9.11
CA ILE A 187 6.00 -20.95 -9.12
C ILE A 187 6.43 -21.36 -7.70
N ALA A 188 7.13 -20.50 -6.97
CA ALA A 188 7.52 -20.77 -5.59
C ALA A 188 6.31 -20.95 -4.66
N LEU A 189 5.25 -20.13 -4.83
CA LEU A 189 4.00 -20.24 -4.09
C LEU A 189 3.25 -21.54 -4.40
N ILE A 190 3.21 -21.97 -5.67
CA ILE A 190 2.62 -23.25 -6.08
C ILE A 190 3.35 -24.42 -5.40
N ILE A 191 4.68 -24.42 -5.46
CA ILE A 191 5.51 -25.47 -4.81
C ILE A 191 5.24 -25.50 -3.30
N ALA A 192 5.01 -24.33 -2.70
CA ALA A 192 4.74 -24.19 -1.27
C ALA A 192 3.27 -24.44 -0.87
N GLY A 193 2.38 -24.77 -1.81
CA GLY A 193 1.01 -25.21 -1.53
C GLY A 193 -0.11 -24.22 -1.83
N VAL A 194 0.18 -23.08 -2.46
CA VAL A 194 -0.85 -22.12 -2.94
C VAL A 194 -1.49 -22.68 -4.22
N PRO A 195 -2.83 -22.77 -4.33
CA PRO A 195 -3.47 -23.37 -5.48
C PRO A 195 -3.44 -22.45 -6.71
N GLU A 196 -3.33 -23.06 -7.87
CA GLU A 196 -3.44 -22.41 -9.17
C GLU A 196 -4.36 -23.26 -10.06
N THR A 197 -5.68 -23.03 -10.00
CA THR A 197 -6.68 -23.87 -10.69
C THR A 197 -7.89 -23.08 -11.17
N LEU A 198 -8.49 -23.51 -12.28
CA LEU A 198 -9.76 -22.98 -12.80
C LEU A 198 -10.96 -23.88 -12.47
N ALA A 199 -10.76 -24.90 -11.63
CA ALA A 199 -11.84 -25.80 -11.21
C ALA A 199 -12.87 -25.07 -10.33
N ALA A 200 -14.13 -25.50 -10.41
CA ALA A 200 -15.20 -25.05 -9.53
C ALA A 200 -14.89 -25.34 -8.04
N PRO A 201 -15.56 -24.65 -7.09
CA PRO A 201 -15.44 -24.96 -5.67
C PRO A 201 -15.58 -26.45 -5.36
N ALA A 202 -14.75 -26.97 -4.44
CA ALA A 202 -14.90 -28.35 -3.97
C ALA A 202 -16.17 -28.46 -3.13
N ILE A 203 -17.03 -29.43 -3.40
CA ILE A 203 -18.10 -29.79 -2.47
C ILE A 203 -17.67 -31.08 -1.80
N LEU A 204 -17.38 -31.02 -0.51
CA LEU A 204 -16.91 -32.17 0.26
C LEU A 204 -17.84 -32.43 1.45
N PRO A 205 -18.26 -33.68 1.71
CA PRO A 205 -18.97 -34.02 2.93
C PRO A 205 -18.04 -33.79 4.14
N THR A 206 -18.60 -33.32 5.26
CA THR A 206 -17.81 -33.16 6.48
C THR A 206 -17.56 -34.51 7.14
N LEU A 207 -16.43 -34.63 7.84
CA LEU A 207 -16.08 -35.88 8.55
C LEU A 207 -17.03 -36.16 9.72
N GLU A 208 -17.56 -35.11 10.37
CA GLU A 208 -18.47 -35.23 11.50
C GLU A 208 -19.86 -35.70 11.08
N ASN A 209 -20.35 -35.25 9.92
CA ASN A 209 -21.65 -35.63 9.41
C ASN A 209 -21.64 -35.69 7.88
N PRO A 210 -21.65 -36.91 7.29
CA PRO A 210 -21.66 -37.08 5.83
C PRO A 210 -22.86 -36.43 5.11
N ASN A 211 -23.94 -36.10 5.82
CA ASN A 211 -25.10 -35.41 5.25
C ASN A 211 -24.90 -33.88 5.14
N LEU A 212 -23.87 -33.33 5.77
CA LEU A 212 -23.48 -31.93 5.66
C LEU A 212 -22.31 -31.83 4.70
N SER A 213 -22.38 -30.90 3.75
CA SER A 213 -21.30 -30.62 2.80
C SER A 213 -20.75 -29.21 3.00
N GLN A 214 -19.44 -29.06 2.87
CA GLN A 214 -18.76 -27.79 2.83
C GLN A 214 -18.31 -27.45 1.40
N ALA A 215 -18.46 -26.18 1.02
CA ALA A 215 -17.93 -25.67 -0.23
C ALA A 215 -16.56 -25.03 0.03
N ILE A 216 -15.50 -25.58 -0.56
CA ILE A 216 -14.16 -25.00 -0.51
C ILE A 216 -13.95 -24.18 -1.76
N ALA A 217 -13.96 -22.85 -1.60
CA ALA A 217 -13.59 -21.93 -2.66
C ALA A 217 -12.14 -22.19 -3.08
N ARG A 218 -11.92 -22.29 -4.40
CA ARG A 218 -10.59 -22.43 -5.01
C ARG A 218 -10.47 -21.39 -6.11
N GLY A 219 -9.31 -21.31 -6.76
CA GLY A 219 -9.11 -20.45 -7.91
C GLY A 219 -7.66 -20.41 -8.34
N PRO A 220 -7.34 -19.55 -9.31
CA PRO A 220 -5.98 -19.28 -9.72
C PRO A 220 -5.36 -18.25 -8.77
N VAL A 221 -4.93 -18.72 -7.59
CA VAL A 221 -4.54 -17.86 -6.46
C VAL A 221 -3.06 -17.52 -6.48
N ALA A 222 -2.17 -18.44 -6.85
CA ALA A 222 -0.73 -18.24 -6.73
C ALA A 222 -0.18 -17.09 -7.58
N HIS A 223 -0.66 -16.96 -8.82
CA HIS A 223 -0.23 -15.83 -9.68
C HIS A 223 -0.81 -14.49 -9.20
N PHE A 224 -2.01 -14.51 -8.62
CA PHE A 224 -2.71 -13.35 -8.08
C PHE A 224 -2.02 -12.85 -6.80
N GLU A 225 -1.70 -13.79 -5.91
CA GLU A 225 -1.09 -13.51 -4.61
C GLU A 225 0.29 -12.86 -4.72
N ILE A 226 1.14 -13.34 -5.63
CA ILE A 226 2.49 -12.78 -5.73
C ILE A 226 2.50 -11.34 -6.25
N ILE A 227 1.62 -10.98 -7.19
CA ILE A 227 1.54 -9.60 -7.68
C ILE A 227 0.80 -8.70 -6.70
N LYS A 228 -0.16 -9.23 -5.95
CA LYS A 228 -0.79 -8.54 -4.81
C LYS A 228 0.28 -8.00 -3.86
N GLU A 229 1.22 -8.85 -3.46
CA GLU A 229 2.28 -8.48 -2.52
C GLU A 229 3.42 -7.68 -3.15
N LEU A 230 3.91 -8.12 -4.32
CA LEU A 230 5.03 -7.45 -4.99
C LEU A 230 4.66 -6.04 -5.46
N GLY A 231 3.43 -5.86 -5.91
CA GLY A 231 2.91 -4.59 -6.41
C GLY A 231 2.39 -3.64 -5.33
N GLU A 232 2.46 -4.05 -4.05
CA GLU A 232 1.86 -3.34 -2.92
C GLU A 232 0.39 -2.99 -3.18
N ASN A 233 -0.37 -3.96 -3.70
CA ASN A 233 -1.77 -3.77 -4.04
C ASN A 233 -2.70 -4.21 -2.90
N GLY A 234 -2.46 -5.40 -2.33
CA GLY A 234 -3.14 -5.88 -1.13
C GLY A 234 -4.52 -6.53 -1.30
N GLY A 235 -5.14 -6.49 -2.47
CA GLY A 235 -6.47 -7.09 -2.68
C GLY A 235 -6.43 -8.61 -2.66
N GLY A 236 -7.11 -9.24 -1.70
CA GLY A 236 -7.14 -10.70 -1.54
C GLY A 236 -8.04 -11.40 -2.56
N PHE A 237 -7.71 -12.65 -2.88
CA PHE A 237 -8.58 -13.49 -3.71
C PHE A 237 -9.83 -13.91 -2.92
N PHE A 238 -9.65 -14.15 -1.62
CA PHE A 238 -10.68 -14.46 -0.63
C PHE A 238 -10.84 -13.29 0.35
N ALA A 239 -11.99 -13.24 1.04
CA ALA A 239 -12.28 -12.19 2.03
C ALA A 239 -11.26 -12.10 3.17
N SER A 240 -10.72 -13.24 3.60
CA SER A 240 -9.69 -13.29 4.66
C SER A 240 -8.27 -13.04 4.15
N ASN A 241 -8.12 -12.69 2.87
CA ASN A 241 -6.87 -12.20 2.28
C ASN A 241 -5.67 -13.11 2.62
N SER A 242 -4.56 -12.52 3.06
CA SER A 242 -3.32 -13.24 3.41
C SER A 242 -3.46 -14.09 4.66
N ALA A 243 -4.54 -13.98 5.44
CA ALA A 243 -4.85 -14.94 6.49
C ALA A 243 -5.39 -16.25 5.91
N HIS A 244 -5.96 -16.25 4.70
CA HIS A 244 -6.59 -17.44 4.13
C HIS A 244 -5.57 -18.59 3.89
N PRO A 245 -5.87 -19.85 4.28
CA PRO A 245 -4.96 -20.98 4.06
C PRO A 245 -4.55 -21.23 2.61
N LEU A 246 -5.39 -20.83 1.65
CA LEU A 246 -5.08 -20.96 0.23
C LEU A 246 -4.33 -19.76 -0.33
N GLU A 247 -4.18 -18.65 0.39
CA GLU A 247 -3.31 -17.52 -0.01
C GLU A 247 -1.94 -17.65 0.67
N ASN A 248 -1.93 -18.00 1.96
CA ASN A 248 -0.72 -18.14 2.77
C ASN A 248 -0.74 -19.43 3.62
N PRO A 249 -0.39 -20.59 3.05
CA PRO A 249 -0.52 -21.88 3.74
C PRO A 249 0.48 -22.10 4.88
N ASN A 250 1.65 -21.45 4.86
CA ASN A 250 2.74 -21.74 5.79
C ASN A 250 3.73 -20.59 5.96
N GLY A 251 4.61 -20.70 6.97
CA GLY A 251 5.59 -19.67 7.29
C GLY A 251 6.61 -19.35 6.18
N PHE A 252 6.84 -20.26 5.22
CA PHE A 252 7.70 -19.98 4.07
C PHE A 252 7.00 -19.05 3.07
N VAL A 253 5.73 -19.32 2.75
CA VAL A 253 4.92 -18.40 1.92
C VAL A 253 4.85 -17.03 2.57
N ASN A 254 4.57 -16.96 3.86
CA ASN A 254 4.58 -15.70 4.62
C ASN A 254 5.90 -14.92 4.49
N LEU A 255 7.06 -15.60 4.57
CA LEU A 255 8.35 -14.94 4.36
C LEU A 255 8.50 -14.41 2.93
N VAL A 256 8.07 -15.19 1.92
CA VAL A 256 8.11 -14.76 0.52
C VAL A 256 7.21 -13.54 0.30
N GLN A 257 6.02 -13.50 0.88
CA GLN A 257 5.11 -12.35 0.83
C GLN A 257 5.75 -11.11 1.47
N LEU A 258 6.27 -11.21 2.71
CA LEU A 258 6.98 -10.10 3.36
C LEU A 258 8.16 -9.58 2.55
N VAL A 259 8.91 -10.47 1.90
CA VAL A 259 10.00 -10.10 1.00
C VAL A 259 9.47 -9.40 -0.25
N ALA A 260 8.40 -9.89 -0.85
CA ALA A 260 7.78 -9.26 -2.01
C ALA A 260 7.34 -7.82 -1.70
N ILE A 261 6.57 -7.63 -0.62
CA ILE A 261 6.09 -6.32 -0.16
C ILE A 261 7.24 -5.32 0.01
N LEU A 262 8.28 -5.69 0.76
CA LEU A 262 9.33 -4.74 1.15
C LEU A 262 10.43 -4.56 0.09
N SER A 263 10.55 -5.46 -0.89
CA SER A 263 11.69 -5.49 -1.81
C SER A 263 11.81 -4.20 -2.65
N ILE A 264 10.73 -3.79 -3.32
CA ILE A 264 10.69 -2.61 -4.18
C ILE A 264 10.82 -1.29 -3.41
N PRO A 265 9.98 -0.99 -2.39
CA PRO A 265 9.95 0.34 -1.77
C PRO A 265 11.26 0.65 -1.03
N THR A 266 11.87 -0.35 -0.37
CA THR A 266 13.16 -0.20 0.31
C THR A 266 14.27 0.09 -0.70
N SER A 267 14.24 -0.62 -1.83
CA SER A 267 15.23 -0.52 -2.90
C SER A 267 15.14 0.79 -3.69
N LEU A 268 13.97 1.44 -3.77
CA LEU A 268 13.79 2.71 -4.46
C LEU A 268 14.60 3.86 -3.84
N ILE A 269 14.76 3.88 -2.51
CA ILE A 269 15.64 4.86 -1.84
C ILE A 269 17.10 4.67 -2.29
N TYR A 270 17.53 3.41 -2.45
CA TYR A 270 18.86 3.11 -3.00
C TYR A 270 18.96 3.48 -4.49
N THR A 271 17.93 3.18 -5.29
CA THR A 271 17.82 3.58 -6.70
C THR A 271 18.03 5.09 -6.85
N TYR A 272 17.34 5.89 -6.04
CA TYR A 272 17.55 7.33 -5.96
C TYR A 272 19.03 7.69 -5.73
N GLY A 273 19.71 7.02 -4.80
CA GLY A 273 21.12 7.26 -4.51
C GLY A 273 22.04 7.04 -5.71
N VAL A 274 21.70 6.10 -6.58
CA VAL A 274 22.42 5.86 -7.85
C VAL A 274 22.11 6.96 -8.87
N PHE A 275 20.87 7.43 -8.97
CA PHE A 275 20.50 8.56 -9.84
C PHE A 275 21.16 9.87 -9.43
N ALA A 276 21.26 10.11 -8.13
CA ALA A 276 21.85 11.31 -7.54
C ALA A 276 23.38 11.26 -7.45
N ASP A 277 24.01 10.13 -7.77
CA ASP A 277 25.43 9.85 -7.55
C ASP A 277 25.89 10.15 -6.11
N ASN A 278 25.01 9.87 -5.14
CA ASN A 278 25.24 10.15 -3.72
C ASN A 278 24.65 9.04 -2.84
N LEU A 279 25.35 7.91 -2.81
CA LEU A 279 24.97 6.76 -1.98
C LEU A 279 25.06 7.05 -0.47
N LYS A 280 25.90 7.99 -0.06
CA LYS A 280 26.01 8.38 1.36
C LYS A 280 24.70 8.99 1.84
N GLN A 281 24.14 9.92 1.09
CA GLN A 281 22.86 10.54 1.42
C GLN A 281 21.72 9.52 1.36
N ALA A 282 21.68 8.65 0.35
CA ALA A 282 20.66 7.60 0.26
C ALA A 282 20.66 6.67 1.48
N ARG A 283 21.84 6.28 1.98
CA ARG A 283 21.96 5.49 3.22
C ARG A 283 21.41 6.24 4.44
N LEU A 284 21.71 7.53 4.57
CA LEU A 284 21.20 8.33 5.69
C LEU A 284 19.68 8.50 5.63
N ILE A 285 19.13 8.78 4.44
CA ILE A 285 17.68 8.90 4.23
C ILE A 285 16.99 7.56 4.52
N TYR A 286 17.57 6.44 4.11
CA TYR A 286 17.06 5.09 4.36
C TYR A 286 16.91 4.74 5.86
N LEU A 287 17.78 5.28 6.72
CA LEU A 287 17.71 5.03 8.16
C LEU A 287 16.46 5.63 8.82
N ILE A 288 15.87 6.68 8.24
CA ILE A 288 14.66 7.33 8.79
C ILE A 288 13.46 6.37 8.77
N PRO A 289 12.96 5.90 7.60
CA PRO A 289 11.85 4.95 7.57
C PRO A 289 12.20 3.62 8.23
N LEU A 290 13.44 3.14 8.13
CA LEU A 290 13.85 1.90 8.81
C LEU A 290 13.72 2.02 10.33
N GLY A 291 14.14 3.14 10.92
CA GLY A 291 14.04 3.38 12.36
C GLY A 291 12.59 3.43 12.83
N ILE A 292 11.72 4.12 12.08
CA ILE A 292 10.28 4.19 12.36
C ILE A 292 9.65 2.81 12.24
N PHE A 293 9.97 2.07 11.17
CA PHE A 293 9.47 0.71 10.93
C PHE A 293 9.81 -0.26 12.06
N ILE A 294 11.08 -0.26 12.50
CA ILE A 294 11.53 -1.09 13.63
C ILE A 294 10.81 -0.68 14.92
N GLY A 295 10.70 0.62 15.18
CA GLY A 295 10.00 1.15 16.36
C GLY A 295 8.54 0.71 16.43
N PHE A 296 7.79 0.89 15.34
CA PHE A 296 6.40 0.45 15.26
C PHE A 296 6.25 -1.07 15.34
N THR A 297 7.14 -1.83 14.70
CA THR A 297 7.15 -3.30 14.82
C THR A 297 7.33 -3.73 16.28
N ILE A 298 8.26 -3.11 17.02
CA ILE A 298 8.48 -3.41 18.44
C ILE A 298 7.24 -3.05 19.28
N ILE A 299 6.64 -1.87 19.06
CA ILE A 299 5.45 -1.42 19.78
C ILE A 299 4.28 -2.39 19.59
N THR A 300 3.98 -2.75 18.35
CA THR A 300 2.92 -3.72 18.02
C THR A 300 3.23 -5.09 18.61
N ALA A 301 4.45 -5.60 18.41
CA ALA A 301 4.88 -6.91 18.89
C ALA A 301 4.79 -7.04 20.42
N ILE A 302 5.17 -6.00 21.18
CA ILE A 302 5.03 -5.98 22.64
C ILE A 302 3.54 -5.96 23.04
N GLY A 303 2.72 -5.17 22.36
CA GLY A 303 1.27 -5.12 22.57
C GLY A 303 0.62 -6.50 22.40
N GLU A 304 0.81 -7.12 21.23
CA GLU A 304 0.23 -8.43 20.91
C GLU A 304 0.75 -9.54 21.84
N TYR A 305 2.02 -9.46 22.27
CA TYR A 305 2.60 -10.45 23.17
C TYR A 305 2.04 -10.38 24.60
N ASN A 306 1.77 -9.17 25.10
CA ASN A 306 1.17 -8.98 26.42
C ASN A 306 -0.34 -9.25 26.43
N GLY A 307 -0.98 -9.08 25.28
CA GLY A 307 -2.40 -9.32 25.07
C GLY A 307 -3.31 -8.42 25.91
N ASN A 308 -4.58 -8.82 25.99
CA ASN A 308 -5.59 -8.07 26.73
C ASN A 308 -5.58 -8.48 28.21
N GLN A 309 -5.27 -7.52 29.09
CA GLN A 309 -5.22 -7.75 30.53
C GLN A 309 -6.57 -8.21 31.11
N ALA A 310 -7.70 -7.75 30.58
CA ALA A 310 -9.02 -8.20 31.02
C ALA A 310 -9.21 -9.70 30.73
N VAL A 311 -8.73 -10.18 29.58
CA VAL A 311 -8.75 -11.60 29.21
C VAL A 311 -7.80 -12.40 30.09
N ASN A 312 -6.59 -11.86 30.35
CA ASN A 312 -5.62 -12.49 31.25
C ASN A 312 -6.22 -12.73 32.65
N SER A 313 -6.90 -11.73 33.21
CA SER A 313 -7.60 -11.81 34.50
C SER A 313 -8.71 -12.87 34.49
N LEU A 314 -9.49 -12.98 33.41
CA LEU A 314 -10.54 -14.00 33.28
C LEU A 314 -9.97 -15.42 33.20
N LEU A 315 -8.84 -15.58 32.52
CA LEU A 315 -8.15 -16.87 32.39
C LEU A 315 -7.34 -17.25 33.64
N GLY A 316 -7.20 -16.33 34.61
CA GLY A 316 -6.39 -16.56 35.81
C GLY A 316 -4.90 -16.72 35.51
N VAL A 317 -4.42 -16.13 34.42
CA VAL A 317 -3.01 -16.18 34.00
C VAL A 317 -2.39 -14.79 34.05
N ASP A 318 -1.12 -14.71 34.44
CA ASP A 318 -0.40 -13.42 34.48
C ASP A 318 -0.28 -12.78 33.09
N ARG A 319 -0.18 -13.61 32.03
CA ARG A 319 -0.07 -13.15 30.65
C ARG A 319 -0.50 -14.21 29.64
N ALA A 320 -1.49 -13.88 28.81
CA ALA A 320 -1.81 -14.59 27.58
C ALA A 320 -1.50 -13.73 26.35
N VAL A 321 -1.06 -14.38 25.28
CA VAL A 321 -0.82 -13.74 23.99
C VAL A 321 -2.17 -13.41 23.34
N ASN A 322 -2.28 -12.27 22.65
CA ASN A 322 -3.47 -11.98 21.86
C ASN A 322 -3.55 -12.89 20.63
N PHE A 323 -4.50 -13.82 20.64
CA PHE A 323 -4.82 -14.66 19.48
C PHE A 323 -6.11 -14.25 18.77
N GLU A 324 -6.82 -13.23 19.26
CA GLU A 324 -8.00 -12.70 18.57
C GLU A 324 -7.58 -12.09 17.22
N GLY A 325 -8.27 -12.50 16.17
CA GLY A 325 -7.96 -12.15 14.79
C GLY A 325 -6.59 -12.63 14.28
N LYS A 326 -5.93 -13.61 14.94
CA LYS A 326 -4.61 -14.14 14.54
C LYS A 326 -4.68 -15.60 14.11
N GLU A 327 -3.82 -15.93 13.16
CA GLU A 327 -3.64 -17.30 12.71
C GLU A 327 -2.57 -18.06 13.51
N VAL A 328 -2.91 -19.29 13.92
CA VAL A 328 -1.99 -20.18 14.66
C VAL A 328 -0.73 -20.53 13.86
N ARG A 329 -0.80 -20.47 12.53
CA ARG A 329 0.33 -20.68 11.61
C ARG A 329 1.46 -19.67 11.78
N PHE A 330 1.11 -18.44 12.18
CA PHE A 330 2.04 -17.31 12.21
C PHE A 330 2.30 -16.81 13.64
N GLY A 331 1.29 -16.87 14.49
CA GLY A 331 1.34 -16.39 15.86
C GLY A 331 1.59 -14.87 15.96
N TRP A 332 1.73 -14.37 17.19
CA TRP A 332 1.79 -12.93 17.47
C TRP A 332 2.93 -12.19 16.75
N ALA A 333 4.11 -12.80 16.62
CA ALA A 333 5.30 -12.10 16.13
C ALA A 333 5.23 -11.83 14.63
N GLN A 334 4.86 -12.83 13.84
CA GLN A 334 4.72 -12.66 12.39
C GLN A 334 3.48 -11.82 12.06
N SER A 335 2.37 -11.99 12.78
CA SER A 335 1.20 -11.13 12.60
C SER A 335 1.50 -9.65 12.90
N ALA A 336 2.25 -9.37 13.97
CA ALA A 336 2.67 -8.00 14.30
C ALA A 336 3.59 -7.41 13.22
N LEU A 337 4.59 -8.18 12.75
CA LEU A 337 5.48 -7.74 11.68
C LEU A 337 4.72 -7.47 10.38
N TYR A 338 3.81 -8.36 9.99
CA TYR A 338 3.03 -8.23 8.77
C TYR A 338 2.08 -7.04 8.84
N ALA A 339 1.36 -6.85 9.96
CA ALA A 339 0.47 -5.71 10.16
C ALA A 339 1.21 -4.37 10.03
N VAL A 340 2.42 -4.27 10.60
CA VAL A 340 3.25 -3.07 10.44
C VAL A 340 3.82 -2.96 9.02
N THR A 341 4.21 -4.07 8.39
CA THR A 341 4.73 -4.10 7.02
C THR A 341 3.69 -3.63 6.01
N THR A 342 2.53 -4.28 6.00
CA THR A 342 1.45 -4.00 5.05
C THR A 342 0.91 -2.57 5.18
N THR A 343 0.91 -2.03 6.41
CA THR A 343 0.53 -0.63 6.63
C THR A 343 1.64 0.35 6.30
N ALA A 344 2.90 0.05 6.60
CA ALA A 344 4.03 0.93 6.32
C ALA A 344 4.24 1.14 4.81
N THR A 345 4.14 0.07 4.02
CA THR A 345 4.39 0.10 2.57
C THR A 345 3.15 0.39 1.75
N MET A 346 2.01 0.68 2.37
CA MET A 346 0.75 0.88 1.65
C MET A 346 0.34 -0.34 0.81
N CYS A 347 0.65 -1.56 1.27
CA CYS A 347 0.26 -2.79 0.58
C CYS A 347 -1.22 -3.11 0.79
N GLY A 348 -1.70 -3.16 2.04
CA GLY A 348 -3.10 -3.47 2.34
C GLY A 348 -3.45 -4.94 2.54
N ALA A 349 -2.55 -5.87 2.21
CA ALA A 349 -2.70 -7.28 2.51
C ALA A 349 -2.82 -7.54 4.03
N VAL A 350 -3.89 -8.20 4.47
CA VAL A 350 -4.17 -8.45 5.90
C VAL A 350 -3.97 -9.92 6.24
N ILE A 351 -2.99 -10.23 7.11
CA ILE A 351 -2.75 -11.60 7.64
C ILE A 351 -3.44 -11.86 8.98
N ALA A 352 -3.84 -10.78 9.64
CA ALA A 352 -4.38 -10.76 10.99
C ALA A 352 -5.33 -9.58 11.08
N MET A 353 -6.55 -9.80 11.56
CA MET A 353 -7.58 -8.76 11.58
C MET A 353 -7.11 -7.58 12.43
N HIS A 354 -7.02 -6.40 11.79
CA HIS A 354 -6.48 -5.21 12.42
C HIS A 354 -7.39 -4.65 13.50
N ASP A 355 -8.71 -4.83 13.38
CA ASP A 355 -9.73 -4.51 14.41
C ASP A 355 -9.52 -5.30 15.70
N SER A 356 -8.86 -6.46 15.61
CA SER A 356 -8.53 -7.33 16.75
C SER A 356 -7.10 -7.11 17.28
N LEU A 357 -6.35 -6.14 16.76
CA LEU A 357 -5.05 -5.77 17.33
C LEU A 357 -5.24 -5.11 18.70
N MET A 358 -4.25 -5.25 19.56
CA MET A 358 -4.16 -4.44 20.77
C MET A 358 -4.04 -2.97 20.38
N PRO A 359 -4.42 -2.02 21.25
CA PRO A 359 -4.40 -0.60 20.90
C PRO A 359 -3.02 -0.07 20.47
N ASN A 360 -1.94 -0.69 20.95
CA ASN A 360 -0.57 -0.42 20.49
C ASN A 360 -0.38 -0.75 18.99
N GLY A 361 -0.96 -1.86 18.55
CA GLY A 361 -0.99 -2.26 17.14
C GLY A 361 -1.83 -1.31 16.31
N GLY A 362 -3.04 -0.98 16.77
CA GLY A 362 -3.90 0.02 16.13
C GLY A 362 -3.24 1.41 16.02
N PHE A 363 -2.48 1.82 17.04
CA PHE A 363 -1.69 3.05 17.01
C PHE A 363 -0.62 3.01 15.91
N ALA A 364 0.13 1.92 15.82
CA ALA A 364 1.21 1.77 14.83
C ALA A 364 0.67 1.71 13.40
N THR A 365 -0.41 0.95 13.17
CA THR A 365 -1.03 0.82 11.84
C THR A 365 -1.62 2.14 11.36
N LEU A 366 -2.39 2.85 12.21
CA LEU A 366 -2.89 4.20 11.88
C LEU A 366 -1.74 5.20 11.64
N SER A 367 -0.71 5.17 12.48
CA SER A 367 0.44 6.08 12.33
C SER A 367 1.19 5.85 11.02
N ASN A 368 1.32 4.59 10.57
CA ASN A 368 1.86 4.28 9.25
C ASN A 368 1.04 4.90 8.14
N LEU A 369 -0.30 4.72 8.17
CA LEU A 369 -1.22 5.26 7.17
C LEU A 369 -1.16 6.79 7.10
N PHE A 370 -1.05 7.47 8.24
CA PHE A 370 -0.94 8.92 8.30
C PHE A 370 0.39 9.46 7.76
N LEU A 371 1.49 8.72 7.97
CA LEU A 371 2.83 9.16 7.59
C LEU A 371 3.16 8.86 6.11
N GLN A 372 2.74 7.72 5.56
CA GLN A 372 2.98 7.29 4.16
C GLN A 372 4.45 7.25 3.68
N ILE A 373 5.40 7.40 4.59
CA ILE A 373 6.83 7.49 4.26
C ILE A 373 7.65 6.31 4.76
N VAL A 374 7.06 5.38 5.51
CA VAL A 374 7.76 4.24 6.09
C VAL A 374 7.99 3.20 4.99
N PHE A 375 8.99 3.48 4.14
CA PHE A 375 9.15 2.94 2.78
C PHE A 375 8.02 3.38 1.84
N GLY A 376 6.76 3.30 2.28
CA GLY A 376 5.56 3.79 1.60
C GLY A 376 5.26 3.05 0.29
N GLY A 377 4.20 3.47 -0.39
CA GLY A 377 3.71 2.80 -1.60
C GLY A 377 4.62 2.93 -2.82
N GLN A 378 4.30 2.14 -3.83
CA GLN A 378 5.22 1.82 -4.90
C GLN A 378 5.60 3.06 -5.72
N GLY A 379 6.84 3.53 -5.56
CA GLY A 379 7.35 4.76 -6.17
C GLY A 379 6.96 6.04 -5.43
N THR A 380 5.70 6.16 -4.99
CA THR A 380 5.17 7.38 -4.35
C THR A 380 5.68 7.57 -2.92
N GLY A 381 5.90 6.50 -2.15
CA GLY A 381 6.39 6.58 -0.76
C GLY A 381 7.77 7.24 -0.65
N THR A 382 8.71 6.85 -1.54
CA THR A 382 10.00 7.53 -1.66
C THR A 382 9.80 9.01 -2.02
N ALA A 383 8.87 9.32 -2.92
CA ALA A 383 8.61 10.67 -3.35
C ALA A 383 8.03 11.55 -2.21
N TYR A 384 7.15 10.99 -1.37
CA TYR A 384 6.62 11.65 -0.17
C TYR A 384 7.71 11.90 0.87
N LEU A 385 8.64 10.96 1.05
CA LEU A 385 9.80 11.17 1.92
C LEU A 385 10.64 12.37 1.45
N PHE A 386 10.79 12.56 0.13
CA PHE A 386 11.44 13.75 -0.41
C PHE A 386 10.60 15.02 -0.30
N ALA A 387 9.27 14.93 -0.31
CA ALA A 387 8.41 16.08 -0.01
C ALA A 387 8.65 16.60 1.42
N TYR A 388 8.72 15.70 2.41
CA TYR A 388 9.13 16.07 3.77
C TYR A 388 10.55 16.64 3.82
N LEU A 389 11.48 16.09 3.04
CA LEU A 389 12.84 16.58 2.95
C LEU A 389 12.90 18.01 2.38
N ILE A 390 12.09 18.32 1.37
CA ILE A 390 11.94 19.68 0.83
C ILE A 390 11.43 20.64 1.92
N LEU A 391 10.45 20.21 2.72
CA LEU A 391 9.96 21.02 3.85
C LEU A 391 11.00 21.17 4.96
N ALA A 392 11.77 20.12 5.27
CA ALA A 392 12.85 20.20 6.25
C ALA A 392 13.95 21.17 5.80
N VAL A 393 14.35 21.14 4.53
CA VAL A 393 15.26 22.12 3.92
C VAL A 393 14.67 23.53 4.00
N PHE A 394 13.38 23.69 3.70
CA PHE A 394 12.68 24.97 3.77
C PHE A 394 12.69 25.56 5.19
N VAL A 395 12.25 24.80 6.19
CA VAL A 395 12.23 25.22 7.60
C VAL A 395 13.64 25.54 8.10
N THR A 396 14.61 24.67 7.81
CA THR A 396 16.01 24.89 8.24
C THR A 396 16.62 26.12 7.57
N GLY A 397 16.36 26.32 6.27
CA GLY A 397 16.81 27.49 5.54
C GLY A 397 16.26 28.78 6.13
N LEU A 398 14.96 28.81 6.46
CA LEU A 398 14.33 29.93 7.15
C LEU A 398 14.94 30.21 8.53
N MET A 399 15.18 29.18 9.34
CA MET A 399 15.78 29.32 10.67
C MET A 399 17.19 29.92 10.63
N VAL A 400 17.97 29.59 9.60
CA VAL A 400 19.34 30.10 9.40
C VAL A 400 19.36 31.41 8.60
N GLY A 401 18.21 31.86 8.07
CA GLY A 401 18.11 33.07 7.25
C GLY A 401 18.73 32.93 5.85
N ARG A 402 18.70 31.72 5.28
CA ARG A 402 19.27 31.40 3.96
C ARG A 402 18.21 30.86 3.02
N THR A 403 18.43 31.02 1.72
CA THR A 403 17.57 30.42 0.70
C THR A 403 17.64 28.89 0.82
N PRO A 404 16.50 28.21 0.94
CA PRO A 404 16.47 26.75 1.01
C PRO A 404 16.98 26.12 -0.30
N GLU A 405 17.91 25.18 -0.20
CA GLU A 405 18.58 24.53 -1.33
C GLU A 405 18.60 23.02 -1.17
N LEU A 406 18.21 22.30 -2.22
CA LEU A 406 18.24 20.85 -2.29
C LEU A 406 18.90 20.42 -3.61
N PHE A 407 19.95 19.60 -3.55
CA PHE A 407 20.78 19.21 -4.71
C PHE A 407 21.41 20.39 -5.45
N GLY A 408 21.79 21.43 -4.71
CA GLY A 408 22.27 22.69 -5.29
C GLY A 408 21.18 23.46 -6.04
N ARG A 409 19.91 23.03 -6.00
CA ARG A 409 18.79 23.73 -6.63
C ARG A 409 17.97 24.47 -5.58
N LYS A 410 17.60 25.70 -5.90
CA LYS A 410 16.79 26.54 -5.00
C LYS A 410 15.37 26.01 -4.92
N ILE A 411 14.87 25.87 -3.70
CA ILE A 411 13.47 25.57 -3.42
C ILE A 411 12.73 26.91 -3.29
N GLU A 412 11.75 27.14 -4.16
CA GLU A 412 10.97 28.36 -4.21
C GLU A 412 9.54 28.11 -3.73
N LYS A 413 8.75 29.19 -3.65
CA LYS A 413 7.35 29.13 -3.19
C LYS A 413 6.55 28.03 -3.89
N ARG A 414 6.74 27.85 -5.20
CA ARG A 414 5.97 26.86 -5.97
C ARG A 414 6.23 25.44 -5.48
N GLU A 415 7.48 25.04 -5.28
CA GLU A 415 7.80 23.68 -4.81
C GLU A 415 7.30 23.45 -3.38
N VAL A 416 7.41 24.46 -2.52
CA VAL A 416 6.90 24.39 -1.15
C VAL A 416 5.39 24.19 -1.14
N VAL A 417 4.65 24.93 -1.96
CA VAL A 417 3.18 24.80 -2.06
C VAL A 417 2.78 23.42 -2.61
N LEU A 418 3.47 22.92 -3.64
CA LEU A 418 3.21 21.57 -4.16
C LEU A 418 3.47 20.50 -3.09
N ALA A 419 4.59 20.61 -2.37
CA ALA A 419 4.98 19.68 -1.31
C ALA A 419 4.06 19.74 -0.08
N SER A 420 3.74 20.93 0.43
CA SER A 420 2.93 21.04 1.65
C SER A 420 1.44 20.84 1.38
N PHE A 421 0.88 21.53 0.38
CA PHE A 421 -0.56 21.55 0.18
C PHE A 421 -1.04 20.32 -0.59
N LEU A 422 -0.52 20.08 -1.79
CA LEU A 422 -1.06 19.02 -2.65
C LEU A 422 -0.59 17.62 -2.28
N ILE A 423 0.61 17.48 -1.72
CA ILE A 423 1.15 16.17 -1.32
C ILE A 423 0.73 15.83 0.11
N LEU A 424 0.92 16.74 1.08
CA LEU A 424 0.69 16.41 2.50
C LEU A 424 -0.70 16.79 3.02
N LEU A 425 -1.29 17.93 2.62
CA LEU A 425 -2.55 18.41 3.20
C LEU A 425 -3.81 17.79 2.57
N VAL A 426 -3.73 17.29 1.33
CA VAL A 426 -4.85 16.58 0.69
C VAL A 426 -5.24 15.33 1.48
N HIS A 427 -4.25 14.63 2.03
CA HIS A 427 -4.45 13.40 2.79
C HIS A 427 -5.34 13.59 4.04
N PRO A 428 -5.04 14.47 5.01
CA PRO A 428 -5.93 14.72 6.15
C PRO A 428 -7.30 15.28 5.74
N ILE A 429 -7.39 16.05 4.66
CA ILE A 429 -8.70 16.52 4.13
C ILE A 429 -9.55 15.34 3.66
N ALA A 430 -8.95 14.43 2.90
CA ALA A 430 -9.60 13.23 2.40
C ALA A 430 -9.98 12.24 3.52
N ILE A 431 -9.33 12.31 4.68
CA ILE A 431 -9.65 11.47 5.84
C ILE A 431 -10.71 12.10 6.73
N LEU A 432 -10.44 13.32 7.20
CA LEU A 432 -11.17 13.92 8.31
C LEU A 432 -12.54 14.45 7.90
N ILE A 433 -12.71 14.95 6.66
CA ILE A 433 -14.01 15.44 6.19
C ILE A 433 -15.04 14.31 6.06
N PRO A 434 -14.80 13.26 5.26
CA PRO A 434 -15.78 12.18 5.15
C PRO A 434 -15.89 11.37 6.46
N GLY A 435 -14.81 11.25 7.24
CA GLY A 435 -14.85 10.66 8.58
C GLY A 435 -15.78 11.43 9.53
N ALA A 436 -15.70 12.76 9.55
CA ALA A 436 -16.59 13.59 10.37
C ALA A 436 -18.05 13.47 9.91
N ILE A 437 -18.31 13.38 8.61
CA ILE A 437 -19.67 13.18 8.07
C ILE A 437 -20.20 11.80 8.46
N ALA A 438 -19.42 10.73 8.27
CA ALA A 438 -19.80 9.38 8.67
C ALA A 438 -20.14 9.33 10.17
N LEU A 439 -19.33 9.97 11.02
CA LEU A 439 -19.58 10.08 12.45
C LEU A 439 -20.75 11.02 12.80
N ALA A 440 -21.15 11.97 11.95
CA ALA A 440 -22.28 12.84 12.25
C ALA A 440 -23.63 12.14 12.06
N PHE A 441 -23.74 11.23 11.09
CA PHE A 441 -25.00 10.58 10.71
C PHE A 441 -25.05 9.10 11.13
N PRO A 442 -25.94 8.70 12.05
CA PRO A 442 -26.01 7.32 12.54
C PRO A 442 -26.16 6.25 11.46
N ASP A 443 -26.92 6.55 10.39
CA ASP A 443 -27.18 5.62 9.28
C ASP A 443 -25.91 5.30 8.45
N PHE A 444 -24.86 6.11 8.57
CA PHE A 444 -23.62 5.98 7.79
C PHE A 444 -22.49 5.28 8.55
N ARG A 445 -22.51 5.28 9.90
CA ARG A 445 -21.34 4.89 10.71
C ARG A 445 -20.91 3.45 10.50
N GLY A 446 -21.85 2.50 10.46
CA GLY A 446 -21.54 1.07 10.27
C GLY A 446 -20.61 0.45 11.34
N ILE A 447 -20.45 1.09 12.51
CA ILE A 447 -19.52 0.70 13.58
C ILE A 447 -20.01 -0.59 14.26
N SER A 448 -19.13 -1.59 14.39
CA SER A 448 -19.37 -2.80 15.17
C SER A 448 -18.85 -2.71 16.61
N ASN A 449 -17.73 -2.01 16.83
CA ASN A 449 -17.10 -1.89 18.15
C ASN A 449 -17.33 -0.48 18.74
N PRO A 450 -18.06 -0.34 19.87
CA PRO A 450 -18.40 0.98 20.41
C PRO A 450 -17.19 1.67 21.08
N GLY A 451 -17.35 2.96 21.39
CA GLY A 451 -16.36 3.75 22.13
C GLY A 451 -15.22 4.27 21.26
N PHE A 452 -14.01 4.34 21.84
CA PHE A 452 -12.81 4.85 21.15
C PHE A 452 -12.38 3.97 19.98
N HIS A 453 -12.69 2.67 20.06
CA HIS A 453 -12.41 1.72 18.97
C HIS A 453 -13.25 2.02 17.72
N GLY A 454 -14.53 2.35 17.89
CA GLY A 454 -15.41 2.69 16.75
C GLY A 454 -15.01 3.98 16.02
N LEU A 455 -14.42 4.95 16.74
CA LEU A 455 -13.77 6.10 16.09
C LEU A 455 -12.58 5.63 15.23
N SER A 456 -11.77 4.72 15.77
CA SER A 456 -10.63 4.16 15.05
C SER A 456 -11.07 3.38 13.82
N GLN A 457 -12.14 2.57 13.89
CA GLN A 457 -12.74 1.87 12.73
C GLN A 457 -13.04 2.85 11.59
N VAL A 458 -13.81 3.91 11.87
CA VAL A 458 -14.21 4.88 10.84
C VAL A 458 -13.02 5.60 10.24
N ILE A 459 -12.08 6.05 11.07
CA ILE A 459 -10.93 6.81 10.57
C ILE A 459 -9.92 5.90 9.87
N TYR A 460 -9.76 4.65 10.30
CA TYR A 460 -8.89 3.68 9.66
C TYR A 460 -9.30 3.44 8.21
N GLU A 461 -10.60 3.28 7.96
CA GLU A 461 -11.14 3.05 6.63
C GLU A 461 -10.79 4.18 5.65
N TYR A 462 -11.01 5.44 6.07
CA TYR A 462 -10.65 6.59 5.25
C TYR A 462 -9.13 6.83 5.19
N ALA A 463 -8.39 6.53 6.25
CA ALA A 463 -6.93 6.62 6.26
C ALA A 463 -6.33 5.65 5.26
N SER A 464 -6.84 4.43 5.22
CA SER A 464 -6.45 3.39 4.27
C SER A 464 -6.80 3.80 2.84
N ALA A 465 -8.03 4.26 2.60
CA ALA A 465 -8.47 4.77 1.31
C ALA A 465 -7.61 5.95 0.81
N ALA A 466 -7.37 6.95 1.65
CA ALA A 466 -6.62 8.15 1.30
C ALA A 466 -5.10 7.95 1.20
N ALA A 467 -4.56 6.91 1.85
CA ALA A 467 -3.16 6.51 1.72
C ALA A 467 -2.92 5.55 0.54
N ASN A 468 -4.00 5.10 -0.11
CA ASN A 468 -4.00 4.01 -1.06
C ASN A 468 -3.36 2.73 -0.50
N ASN A 469 -3.73 2.38 0.74
CA ASN A 469 -3.24 1.18 1.41
C ASN A 469 -4.08 -0.05 1.10
N GLY A 470 -5.38 -0.03 1.41
CA GLY A 470 -6.27 -1.17 1.16
C GLY A 470 -6.72 -1.97 2.36
N SER A 471 -5.92 -1.98 3.43
CA SER A 471 -6.30 -2.72 4.64
C SER A 471 -7.55 -2.09 5.26
N GLY A 472 -8.48 -2.93 5.69
CA GLY A 472 -9.57 -2.54 6.56
C GLY A 472 -9.31 -2.98 8.00
N PHE A 473 -10.06 -2.39 8.93
CA PHE A 473 -10.31 -3.08 10.20
C PHE A 473 -11.24 -4.28 9.98
N GLU A 474 -12.07 -4.27 8.92
CA GLU A 474 -12.99 -5.37 8.58
C GLU A 474 -14.11 -5.60 9.61
N GLY A 475 -14.33 -4.60 10.47
CA GLY A 475 -15.47 -4.55 11.40
C GLY A 475 -16.60 -3.62 10.94
N LEU A 476 -16.43 -2.86 9.85
CA LEU A 476 -17.41 -1.90 9.38
C LEU A 476 -18.47 -2.54 8.47
N GLY A 477 -19.69 -2.01 8.53
CA GLY A 477 -20.77 -2.34 7.58
C GLY A 477 -20.60 -1.67 6.21
N ASP A 478 -19.42 -1.77 5.60
CA ASP A 478 -19.04 -1.11 4.34
C ASP A 478 -19.45 -1.88 3.07
N SER A 479 -19.78 -3.16 3.23
CA SER A 479 -19.99 -4.09 2.12
C SER A 479 -21.46 -4.31 1.80
N GLN A 480 -21.80 -4.31 0.51
CA GLN A 480 -23.13 -4.74 0.06
C GLN A 480 -23.27 -6.28 0.18
N PRO A 481 -24.48 -6.81 0.34
CA PRO A 481 -24.68 -8.27 0.31
C PRO A 481 -24.18 -8.88 -1.00
N ALA A 482 -23.66 -10.11 -0.93
CA ALA A 482 -23.15 -10.80 -2.11
C ALA A 482 -24.21 -10.90 -3.23
N PRO A 483 -23.81 -10.91 -4.52
CA PRO A 483 -24.76 -10.91 -5.64
C PRO A 483 -25.78 -12.05 -5.62
N LEU A 484 -25.35 -13.26 -5.22
CA LEU A 484 -26.23 -14.41 -5.04
C LEU A 484 -27.20 -14.22 -3.86
N ALA A 485 -26.77 -13.56 -2.79
CA ALA A 485 -27.65 -13.23 -1.67
C ALA A 485 -28.72 -12.21 -2.10
N ILE A 486 -28.36 -11.21 -2.92
CA ILE A 486 -29.31 -10.25 -3.49
C ILE A 486 -30.32 -10.97 -4.39
N ALA A 487 -29.87 -11.90 -5.23
CA ALA A 487 -30.75 -12.72 -6.06
C ALA A 487 -31.74 -13.56 -5.23
N SER A 488 -31.36 -13.93 -4.00
CA SER A 488 -32.23 -14.65 -3.04
C SER A 488 -33.10 -13.75 -2.14
N GLY A 489 -33.02 -12.42 -2.29
CA GLY A 489 -33.88 -11.45 -1.59
C GLY A 489 -33.19 -10.54 -0.59
N ALA A 490 -31.86 -10.62 -0.42
CA ALA A 490 -31.11 -9.64 0.38
C ALA A 490 -31.18 -8.25 -0.25
N LYS A 491 -31.27 -7.20 0.59
CA LYS A 491 -31.40 -5.81 0.12
C LYS A 491 -30.09 -5.04 0.31
N PRO A 492 -29.66 -4.25 -0.69
CA PRO A 492 -28.57 -3.31 -0.50
C PRO A 492 -28.85 -2.33 0.65
N THR A 493 -27.78 -1.91 1.33
CA THR A 493 -27.87 -1.00 2.49
C THR A 493 -27.40 0.41 2.13
N MET A 494 -27.96 1.41 2.81
CA MET A 494 -27.51 2.81 2.68
C MET A 494 -26.11 3.00 3.27
N THR A 495 -25.78 2.27 4.33
CA THR A 495 -24.46 2.30 4.97
C THR A 495 -23.36 1.88 4.01
N ALA A 496 -23.51 0.73 3.35
CA ALA A 496 -22.54 0.27 2.35
C ALA A 496 -22.48 1.20 1.12
N LEU A 497 -23.62 1.76 0.69
CA LEU A 497 -23.64 2.75 -0.39
C LEU A 497 -22.83 4.00 -0.03
N TRP A 498 -22.97 4.51 1.19
CA TRP A 498 -22.18 5.63 1.67
C TRP A 498 -20.69 5.31 1.61
N TRP A 499 -20.27 4.19 2.21
CA TRP A 499 -18.87 3.78 2.23
C TRP A 499 -18.28 3.58 0.83
N ASN A 500 -18.99 2.90 -0.07
CA ASN A 500 -18.57 2.73 -1.46
C ASN A 500 -18.30 4.07 -2.16
N LEU A 501 -19.13 5.10 -1.94
CA LEU A 501 -19.00 6.39 -2.62
C LEU A 501 -18.00 7.33 -1.93
N SER A 502 -18.02 7.42 -0.61
CA SER A 502 -17.15 8.31 0.16
C SER A 502 -15.70 7.80 0.18
N ALA A 503 -15.48 6.49 0.26
CA ALA A 503 -14.14 5.91 0.14
C ALA A 503 -13.59 6.11 -1.28
N SER A 504 -14.42 5.95 -2.33
CA SER A 504 -14.04 6.24 -3.72
C SER A 504 -13.50 7.66 -3.92
N PHE A 505 -14.09 8.66 -3.25
CA PHE A 505 -13.55 10.03 -3.25
C PHE A 505 -12.15 10.08 -2.64
N SER A 506 -11.97 9.44 -1.49
CA SER A 506 -10.71 9.41 -0.75
C SER A 506 -9.59 8.70 -1.52
N LEU A 507 -9.93 7.58 -2.17
CA LEU A 507 -9.05 6.80 -3.05
C LEU A 507 -8.51 7.65 -4.21
N LEU A 508 -9.41 8.32 -4.95
CA LEU A 508 -9.04 9.17 -6.09
C LEU A 508 -8.24 10.41 -5.66
N ALA A 509 -8.67 11.06 -4.58
CA ALA A 509 -8.00 12.25 -4.05
C ALA A 509 -6.60 11.91 -3.53
N GLY A 510 -6.45 10.81 -2.79
CA GLY A 510 -5.18 10.30 -2.26
C GLY A 510 -4.19 9.90 -3.35
N ARG A 511 -4.65 9.36 -4.48
CA ARG A 511 -3.77 8.90 -5.56
C ARG A 511 -3.38 10.01 -6.53
N TYR A 512 -4.37 10.60 -7.21
CA TYR A 512 -4.11 11.38 -8.42
C TYR A 512 -3.69 12.82 -8.13
N ILE A 513 -4.13 13.42 -7.02
CA ILE A 513 -3.73 14.78 -6.65
C ILE A 513 -2.25 14.81 -6.25
N PRO A 514 -1.74 13.92 -5.37
CA PRO A 514 -0.31 13.85 -5.09
C PRO A 514 0.53 13.47 -6.31
N ILE A 515 0.08 12.53 -7.17
CA ILE A 515 0.79 12.21 -8.43
C ILE A 515 0.96 13.46 -9.30
N ALA A 516 -0.09 14.26 -9.47
CA ALA A 516 -0.03 15.49 -10.23
C ALA A 516 1.00 16.46 -9.63
N ALA A 517 0.98 16.63 -8.31
CA ALA A 517 1.93 17.50 -7.61
C ALA A 517 3.37 17.02 -7.74
N LEU A 518 3.61 15.71 -7.60
CA LEU A 518 4.93 15.08 -7.74
C LEU A 518 5.52 15.29 -9.12
N LEU A 519 4.74 15.06 -10.19
CA LEU A 519 5.21 15.24 -11.56
C LEU A 519 5.50 16.71 -11.88
N LEU A 520 4.65 17.64 -11.42
CA LEU A 520 4.86 19.07 -11.61
C LEU A 520 6.05 19.60 -10.80
N LEU A 521 6.28 19.07 -9.60
CA LEU A 521 7.45 19.38 -8.77
C LEU A 521 8.71 18.88 -9.44
N ALA A 522 8.73 17.63 -9.90
CA ALA A 522 9.86 17.02 -10.60
C ALA A 522 10.20 17.77 -11.89
N ASP A 523 9.19 18.18 -12.68
CA ASP A 523 9.36 19.01 -13.87
C ASP A 523 9.86 20.44 -13.54
N GLY A 524 9.43 21.00 -12.39
CA GLY A 524 9.96 22.26 -11.89
C GLY A 524 11.45 22.16 -11.57
N MET A 525 11.82 21.14 -10.78
CA MET A 525 13.19 20.89 -10.34
C MET A 525 14.14 20.54 -11.50
N SER A 526 13.67 19.78 -12.49
CA SER A 526 14.50 19.35 -13.63
C SER A 526 15.04 20.52 -14.46
N ARG A 527 14.30 21.64 -14.50
CA ARG A 527 14.66 22.86 -15.24
C ARG A 527 15.54 23.82 -14.45
N LYS A 528 15.74 23.60 -13.15
CA LYS A 528 16.54 24.50 -12.30
C LYS A 528 18.03 24.22 -12.43
N GLN A 529 18.78 25.31 -12.59
CA GLN A 529 20.24 25.29 -12.64
C GLN A 529 20.83 25.02 -11.25
N PRO A 530 21.83 24.13 -11.13
CA PRO A 530 22.58 23.94 -9.90
C PRO A 530 23.38 25.20 -9.52
N VAL A 531 23.41 25.51 -8.23
CA VAL A 531 24.16 26.59 -7.60
C VAL A 531 25.41 25.99 -6.94
N PRO A 532 26.59 26.61 -7.06
CA PRO A 532 27.81 26.15 -6.39
C PRO A 532 27.66 26.12 -4.87
N ALA A 533 28.26 25.11 -4.24
CA ALA A 533 28.27 25.01 -2.77
C ALA A 533 29.10 26.15 -2.16
N THR A 534 28.53 26.79 -1.14
CA THR A 534 29.19 27.84 -0.34
C THR A 534 29.35 27.36 1.10
N THR A 535 30.08 28.12 1.93
CA THR A 535 30.18 27.86 3.37
C THR A 535 28.82 27.89 4.09
N GLY A 536 27.82 28.57 3.51
CA GLY A 536 26.45 28.63 4.03
C GLY A 536 25.50 27.57 3.47
N THR A 537 25.97 26.70 2.57
CA THR A 537 25.12 25.66 1.98
C THR A 537 24.86 24.54 2.99
N LEU A 538 23.58 24.24 3.23
CA LEU A 538 23.15 23.18 4.12
C LEU A 538 23.51 21.81 3.53
N ARG A 539 24.36 21.05 4.23
CA ARG A 539 24.76 19.71 3.79
C ARG A 539 23.69 18.67 4.12
N THR A 540 23.00 18.20 3.08
CA THR A 540 21.94 17.19 3.17
C THR A 540 22.46 15.76 3.36
N ASP A 541 23.77 15.55 3.29
CA ASP A 541 24.46 14.26 3.48
C ASP A 541 25.04 14.08 4.90
N THR A 542 24.46 14.74 5.90
CA THR A 542 24.93 14.74 7.29
C THR A 542 23.90 14.17 8.24
N GLY A 543 24.37 13.53 9.32
CA GLY A 543 23.47 12.99 10.36
C GLY A 543 22.63 14.07 11.04
N LEU A 544 23.14 15.30 11.16
CA LEU A 544 22.38 16.43 11.68
C LEU A 544 21.14 16.72 10.82
N PHE A 545 21.32 16.87 9.51
CA PHE A 545 20.21 17.13 8.60
C PHE A 545 19.21 15.97 8.58
N THR A 546 19.68 14.73 8.63
CA THR A 546 18.85 13.53 8.75
C THR A 546 18.01 13.56 10.03
N GLY A 547 18.62 13.92 11.17
CA GLY A 547 17.92 14.07 12.44
C GLY A 547 16.86 15.17 12.42
N VAL A 548 17.16 16.33 11.83
CA VAL A 548 16.19 17.43 11.65
C VAL A 548 15.04 16.97 10.75
N THR A 549 15.32 16.26 9.65
CA THR A 549 14.31 15.73 8.74
C THR A 549 13.38 14.75 9.46
N ALA A 550 13.94 13.83 10.26
CA ALA A 550 13.15 12.92 11.09
C ALA A 550 12.28 13.67 12.10
N GLY A 551 12.80 14.73 12.73
CA GLY A 551 12.03 15.59 13.63
C GLY A 551 10.87 16.30 12.92
N VAL A 552 11.10 16.86 11.73
CA VAL A 552 10.05 17.51 10.92
C VAL A 552 8.97 16.52 10.51
N ILE A 553 9.35 15.31 10.10
CA ILE A 553 8.41 14.22 9.78
C ILE A 553 7.52 13.90 10.98
N LEU A 554 8.12 13.66 12.15
CA LEU A 554 7.36 13.30 13.34
C LEU A 554 6.46 14.44 13.81
N ILE A 555 6.95 15.68 13.78
CA ILE A 555 6.16 16.84 14.21
C ILE A 555 5.00 17.09 13.25
N LEU A 556 5.24 17.19 11.93
CA LEU A 556 4.18 17.46 10.97
C LEU A 556 3.19 16.31 10.87
N GLY A 557 3.68 15.06 10.84
CA GLY A 557 2.83 13.88 10.77
C GLY A 557 2.01 13.66 12.04
N ALA A 558 2.64 13.75 13.21
CA ALA A 558 1.93 13.54 14.47
C ALA A 558 0.94 14.67 14.74
N LEU A 559 1.31 15.95 14.59
CA LEU A 559 0.43 17.06 14.99
C LEU A 559 -0.89 17.11 14.22
N THR A 560 -0.90 16.68 12.96
CA THR A 560 -2.13 16.67 12.15
C THR A 560 -3.16 15.65 12.64
N PHE A 561 -2.71 14.47 13.09
CA PHE A 561 -3.58 13.36 13.47
C PHE A 561 -3.54 13.01 14.96
N LEU A 562 -2.77 13.74 15.77
CA LEU A 562 -2.66 13.53 17.21
C LEU A 562 -4.03 13.50 17.92
N PRO A 563 -5.01 14.38 17.59
CA PRO A 563 -6.33 14.30 18.21
C PRO A 563 -7.03 12.96 17.95
N ILE A 564 -6.89 12.40 16.74
CA ILE A 564 -7.45 11.09 16.40
C ILE A 564 -6.71 9.97 17.14
N LEU A 565 -5.38 9.98 17.13
CA LEU A 565 -4.59 8.96 17.84
C LEU A 565 -4.86 9.00 19.35
N ALA A 566 -5.03 10.19 19.91
CA ALA A 566 -5.37 10.40 21.31
C ALA A 566 -6.77 9.88 21.65
N LEU A 567 -7.78 10.18 20.83
CA LEU A 567 -9.18 9.77 21.03
C LEU A 567 -9.52 8.37 20.51
N GLY A 568 -8.61 7.71 19.80
CA GLY A 568 -8.76 6.35 19.32
C GLY A 568 -7.90 5.39 20.14
N PRO A 569 -6.79 4.87 19.58
CA PRO A 569 -6.02 3.79 20.21
C PRO A 569 -5.39 4.17 21.55
N ILE A 570 -4.98 5.43 21.76
CA ILE A 570 -4.38 5.83 23.05
C ILE A 570 -5.44 5.81 24.16
N ALA A 571 -6.61 6.41 23.92
CA ALA A 571 -7.71 6.40 24.89
C ALA A 571 -8.19 4.97 25.18
N GLU A 572 -8.27 4.12 24.15
CA GLU A 572 -8.60 2.71 24.29
C GLU A 572 -7.60 1.96 25.19
N ALA A 573 -6.30 2.17 25.01
CA ALA A 573 -5.26 1.58 25.87
C ALA A 573 -5.45 1.95 27.35
N PHE A 574 -5.74 3.22 27.63
CA PHE A 574 -6.03 3.68 28.99
C PHE A 574 -7.35 3.13 29.53
N GLN A 575 -8.37 2.97 28.68
CA GLN A 575 -9.66 2.41 29.07
C GLN A 575 -9.51 0.95 29.51
N ILE A 576 -8.79 0.13 28.73
CA ILE A 576 -8.52 -1.28 29.07
C ILE A 576 -7.78 -1.36 30.41
N THR A 577 -6.81 -0.48 30.64
CA THR A 577 -6.04 -0.46 31.91
C THR A 577 -6.90 -0.03 33.10
N ARG A 578 -7.85 0.89 32.92
CA ARG A 578 -8.73 1.41 33.99
C ARG A 578 -9.87 0.47 34.39
N MET A 579 -10.39 -0.36 33.47
CA MET A 579 -11.47 -1.32 33.79
C MET A 579 -11.04 -2.43 34.78
N ILE A 580 -9.78 -2.41 35.22
CA ILE A 580 -9.16 -3.36 36.15
C ILE A 580 -9.13 -2.80 37.58
N GLY A 581 -9.48 -1.51 37.78
CA GLY A 581 -9.42 -0.81 39.07
C GLY A 581 -10.70 -0.84 39.89
#